data_AF-A0A1S9ABW9-F1
#
_entry.id   AF-A0A1S9ABW9-F1
#
_cell.length_a   1.000
_cell.length_b   1.000
_cell.length_c   1.000
_cell.angle_alpha   90.00
_cell.angle_beta   90.00
_cell.angle_gamma   90.00
#
_symmetry.space_group_name_H-M   'P 1'
#
loop_
_entity.id
_entity.type
_entity.pdbx_description
1 polymer ?
#
loop_
_entity_poly.entity_id
_entity_poly.type
_entity_poly.pdbx_seq_one_letter_code
_entity_poly.pdbx_strand_id
1 'polypeptide(L)'
;MFKPLLLTAALAAYCAGAQAANLTAQEQRWLQAAAPVLNYARAIKLPVDIVVQPQARAGDVPLAMGFDKGQGRCKLVLSMRGNPAAEDVLAGVPEAERDRLIEAMTAHELAHCWRYAEGAWHALPAGFVEVGEETAQDPALLAASKAMRETRREEGFADLVALAWIQRSQPQDYARVHGWLSRVRGHVAVARSSHDTRVWVRLAGDGSALGGAGTPFEAAAGLWRDGLLQDD
;
A
#
# COMPACT_ATOMS: atom_id res chain seq x y z
N MET A 1 -17.84 60.44 -28.07
CA MET A 1 -16.84 59.36 -28.23
C MET A 1 -15.75 59.59 -27.20
N PHE A 2 -15.84 58.94 -26.04
CA PHE A 2 -14.81 59.02 -25.00
C PHE A 2 -14.06 57.69 -24.92
N LYS A 3 -12.73 57.77 -24.97
CA LYS A 3 -11.78 56.68 -24.75
C LYS A 3 -10.67 57.23 -23.83
N PRO A 4 -9.89 56.37 -23.18
CA PRO A 4 -9.99 56.07 -21.74
C PRO A 4 -8.76 56.59 -20.97
N LEU A 5 -8.83 56.69 -19.64
CA LEU A 5 -7.62 56.86 -18.84
C LEU A 5 -7.70 56.06 -17.51
N LEU A 6 -6.87 55.02 -17.47
CA LEU A 6 -5.97 54.63 -16.39
C LEU A 6 -6.52 54.53 -14.95
N LEU A 7 -6.68 53.28 -14.50
CA LEU A 7 -6.45 52.91 -13.10
C LEU A 7 -5.68 51.58 -13.07
N THR A 8 -4.36 51.70 -13.01
CA THR A 8 -3.42 50.62 -12.77
C THR A 8 -3.04 50.55 -11.29
N ALA A 9 -3.05 49.31 -10.80
CA ALA A 9 -2.18 48.73 -9.77
C ALA A 9 -2.47 49.01 -8.28
N ALA A 10 -2.95 47.97 -7.59
CA ALA A 10 -2.24 47.35 -6.47
C ALA A 10 -2.92 46.01 -6.08
N LEU A 11 -2.84 44.99 -6.94
CA LEU A 11 -2.93 43.60 -6.45
C LEU A 11 -1.54 43.23 -5.95
N ALA A 12 -1.31 43.46 -4.66
CA ALA A 12 -0.21 42.85 -3.94
C ALA A 12 -0.34 41.33 -4.11
N ALA A 13 0.56 40.77 -4.90
CA ALA A 13 0.75 39.34 -5.01
C ALA A 13 1.05 38.80 -3.61
N TYR A 14 0.03 38.23 -2.97
CA TYR A 14 0.24 37.20 -1.95
C TYR A 14 0.82 35.99 -2.68
N CYS A 15 2.12 36.07 -2.96
CA CYS A 15 2.93 34.87 -3.11
C CYS A 15 2.95 34.22 -1.73
N ALA A 16 1.90 33.45 -1.41
CA ALA A 16 2.02 32.38 -0.45
C ALA A 16 3.10 31.47 -1.03
N GLY A 17 4.35 31.71 -0.62
CA GLY A 17 5.43 30.79 -0.91
C GLY A 17 4.96 29.43 -0.43
N ALA A 18 4.83 28.48 -1.35
CA ALA A 18 4.65 27.10 -0.98
C ALA A 18 5.79 26.78 -0.01
N GLN A 19 5.48 26.64 1.29
CA GLN A 19 6.46 26.10 2.22
C GLN A 19 6.85 24.75 1.64
N ALA A 20 8.09 24.65 1.15
CA ALA A 20 8.69 23.36 0.92
C ALA A 20 8.50 22.59 2.24
N ALA A 21 7.79 21.47 2.18
CA ALA A 21 7.63 20.64 3.35
C ALA A 21 9.04 20.36 3.89
N ASN A 22 9.31 20.77 5.13
CA ASN A 22 10.58 20.48 5.79
C ASN A 22 10.57 18.99 6.13
N LEU A 23 10.92 18.17 5.13
CA LEU A 23 11.05 16.74 5.27
C LEU A 23 12.32 16.41 6.06
N THR A 24 12.23 15.43 6.94
CA THR A 24 13.42 14.84 7.57
C THR A 24 14.20 14.00 6.55
N ALA A 25 15.46 13.70 6.83
CA ALA A 25 16.27 12.83 5.95
C ALA A 25 15.63 11.43 5.76
N GLN A 26 14.99 10.90 6.81
CA GLN A 26 14.25 9.64 6.73
C GLN A 26 13.03 9.73 5.82
N GLU A 27 12.20 10.76 6.00
CA GLU A 27 11.03 11.00 5.14
C GLU A 27 11.46 11.18 3.67
N GLN A 28 12.55 11.90 3.43
CA GLN A 28 13.09 12.09 2.08
C GLN A 28 13.57 10.78 1.46
N ARG A 29 14.33 9.94 2.20
CA ARG A 29 14.77 8.62 1.72
C ARG A 29 13.59 7.73 1.36
N TRP A 30 12.58 7.64 2.22
CA TRP A 30 11.40 6.82 1.96
C TRP A 30 10.62 7.30 0.73
N LEU A 31 10.45 8.61 0.57
CA LEU A 31 9.76 9.17 -0.60
C LEU A 31 10.57 8.97 -1.89
N GLN A 32 11.90 9.01 -1.83
CA GLN A 32 12.76 8.71 -2.97
C GLN A 32 12.64 7.23 -3.37
N ALA A 33 12.69 6.31 -2.41
CA ALA A 33 12.50 4.88 -2.65
C ALA A 33 11.09 4.54 -3.17
N ALA A 34 10.07 5.27 -2.71
CA ALA A 34 8.69 5.14 -3.17
C ALA A 34 8.44 5.72 -4.58
N ALA A 35 9.36 6.55 -5.09
CA ALA A 35 9.13 7.35 -6.30
C ALA A 35 8.76 6.53 -7.55
N PRO A 36 9.37 5.35 -7.84
CA PRO A 36 8.98 4.55 -9.00
C PRO A 36 7.51 4.14 -8.98
N VAL A 37 7.01 3.68 -7.83
CA VAL A 37 5.61 3.28 -7.64
C VAL A 37 4.68 4.48 -7.73
N LEU A 38 5.06 5.61 -7.12
CA LEU A 38 4.28 6.86 -7.17
C LEU A 38 4.21 7.45 -8.58
N ASN A 39 5.29 7.31 -9.37
CA ASN A 39 5.31 7.68 -10.78
C ASN A 39 4.34 6.79 -11.58
N TYR A 40 4.35 5.49 -11.33
CA TYR A 40 3.41 4.56 -11.95
C TYR A 40 1.96 4.88 -11.60
N ALA A 41 1.66 5.15 -10.32
CA ALA A 41 0.34 5.57 -9.85
C ALA A 41 -0.17 6.80 -10.62
N ARG A 42 0.68 7.81 -10.80
CA ARG A 42 0.35 9.00 -11.61
C ARG A 42 0.08 8.65 -13.08
N ALA A 43 0.90 7.76 -13.67
CA ALA A 43 0.75 7.37 -15.06
C ALA A 43 -0.58 6.66 -15.34
N ILE A 44 -1.05 5.83 -14.39
CA ILE A 44 -2.36 5.17 -14.47
C ILE A 44 -3.51 6.02 -13.88
N LYS A 45 -3.22 7.27 -13.49
CA LYS A 45 -4.18 8.24 -12.92
C LYS A 45 -4.86 7.78 -11.63
N LEU A 46 -4.17 6.99 -10.80
CA LEU A 46 -4.70 6.60 -9.50
C LEU A 46 -4.72 7.81 -8.54
N PRO A 47 -5.81 8.05 -7.78
CA PRO A 47 -6.02 9.29 -7.02
C PRO A 47 -5.30 9.27 -5.66
N VAL A 48 -3.96 9.20 -5.67
CA VAL A 48 -3.13 9.14 -4.44
C VAL A 48 -2.61 10.54 -4.06
N ASP A 49 -2.91 10.95 -2.83
CA ASP A 49 -2.27 12.06 -2.14
C ASP A 49 -1.17 11.54 -1.21
N ILE A 50 -0.08 12.29 -1.06
CA ILE A 50 1.00 11.95 -0.12
C ILE A 50 0.85 12.84 1.12
N VAL A 51 0.81 12.23 2.30
CA VAL A 51 0.68 12.92 3.58
C VAL A 51 1.84 12.54 4.47
N VAL A 52 2.68 13.49 4.85
CA VAL A 52 3.71 13.28 5.86
C VAL A 52 3.19 13.79 7.19
N GLN A 53 2.99 12.90 8.15
CA GLN A 53 2.45 13.28 9.45
C GLN A 53 3.47 14.12 10.22
N PRO A 54 3.04 15.24 10.86
CA PRO A 54 3.94 16.06 11.64
C PRO A 54 4.46 15.34 12.89
N GLN A 55 3.69 14.37 13.40
CA GLN A 55 4.00 13.53 14.55
C GLN A 55 3.19 12.23 14.41
N ALA A 56 3.82 11.09 14.61
CA ALA A 56 3.14 9.79 14.64
C ALA A 56 2.30 9.61 15.91
N ARG A 57 1.20 8.86 15.80
CA ARG A 57 0.38 8.40 16.93
C ARG A 57 0.89 7.06 17.44
N ALA A 58 0.49 6.70 18.66
CA ALA A 58 0.78 5.38 19.20
C ALA A 58 0.18 4.30 18.29
N GLY A 59 1.01 3.36 17.85
CA GLY A 59 0.62 2.26 16.96
C GLY A 59 0.63 2.59 15.46
N ASP A 60 0.98 3.82 15.05
CA ASP A 60 1.13 4.14 13.63
C ASP A 60 2.28 3.33 13.02
N VAL A 61 1.98 2.67 11.90
CA VAL A 61 2.99 2.06 11.03
C VAL A 61 3.70 3.14 10.19
N PRO A 62 4.96 2.91 9.75
CA PRO A 62 5.73 3.91 9.01
C PRO A 62 5.06 4.39 7.72
N LEU A 63 4.37 3.50 7.02
CA LEU A 63 3.68 3.75 5.76
C LEU A 63 2.32 3.07 5.81
N ALA A 64 1.26 3.79 5.43
CA ALA A 64 -0.10 3.26 5.39
C ALA A 64 -0.93 3.92 4.28
N MET A 65 -1.94 3.21 3.78
CA MET A 65 -2.95 3.76 2.90
C MET A 65 -4.23 4.13 3.67
N GLY A 66 -4.61 5.41 3.60
CA GLY A 66 -5.91 5.91 4.06
C GLY A 66 -6.86 6.21 2.91
N PHE A 67 -8.16 6.26 3.19
CA PHE A 67 -9.19 6.51 2.17
C PHE A 67 -10.09 7.69 2.53
N ASP A 68 -10.33 8.59 1.57
CA ASP A 68 -11.34 9.63 1.67
C ASP A 68 -12.65 9.15 1.03
N LYS A 69 -13.58 8.71 1.89
CA LYS A 69 -14.91 8.19 1.49
C LYS A 69 -15.75 9.18 0.68
N GLY A 70 -15.52 10.48 0.80
CA GLY A 70 -16.30 11.49 0.09
C GLY A 70 -15.78 11.80 -1.32
N GLN A 71 -14.49 11.54 -1.59
CA GLN A 71 -13.81 12.01 -2.81
C GLN A 71 -13.21 10.88 -3.65
N GLY A 72 -13.27 9.63 -3.18
CA GLY A 72 -12.66 8.48 -3.87
C GLY A 72 -11.13 8.55 -3.93
N ARG A 73 -10.51 9.43 -3.13
CA ARG A 73 -9.06 9.63 -3.08
C ARG A 73 -8.42 8.78 -2.00
N CYS A 74 -7.17 8.42 -2.21
CA CYS A 74 -6.37 7.68 -1.25
C CYS A 74 -5.26 8.58 -0.70
N LYS A 75 -4.79 8.28 0.51
CA LYS A 75 -3.72 9.02 1.19
C LYS A 75 -2.62 8.04 1.55
N LEU A 76 -1.47 8.13 0.88
CA LEU A 76 -0.26 7.47 1.33
C LEU A 76 0.32 8.27 2.49
N VAL A 77 0.16 7.74 3.69
CA VAL A 77 0.54 8.40 4.95
C VAL A 77 1.91 7.89 5.40
N LEU A 78 2.84 8.82 5.60
CA LEU A 78 4.15 8.57 6.20
C LEU A 78 4.14 9.02 7.67
N SER A 79 4.44 8.10 8.59
CA SER A 79 4.36 8.32 10.04
C SER A 79 5.73 8.12 10.69
N MET A 80 6.73 8.87 10.22
CA MET A 80 8.13 8.68 10.64
C MET A 80 8.49 9.50 11.88
N ARG A 81 8.05 10.77 11.94
CA ARG A 81 8.49 11.69 12.99
C ARG A 81 7.97 11.27 14.36
N GLY A 82 8.90 11.07 15.29
CA GLY A 82 8.59 10.61 16.64
C GLY A 82 8.10 9.17 16.72
N ASN A 83 8.20 8.39 15.62
CA ASN A 83 7.83 6.97 15.62
C ASN A 83 9.08 6.11 15.86
N PRO A 84 9.23 5.50 17.05
CA PRO A 84 10.37 4.62 17.33
C PRO A 84 10.36 3.35 16.47
N ALA A 85 9.21 2.94 15.95
CA ALA A 85 9.03 1.73 15.16
C ALA A 85 9.12 1.97 13.63
N ALA A 86 9.46 3.19 13.19
CA ALA A 86 9.43 3.59 11.78
C ALA A 86 10.31 2.70 10.86
N GLU A 87 11.34 2.06 11.40
CA GLU A 87 12.27 1.22 10.63
C GLU A 87 12.30 -0.23 11.10
N ASP A 88 11.42 -0.64 12.01
CA ASP A 88 11.46 -1.98 12.60
C ASP A 88 11.31 -3.09 11.55
N VAL A 89 10.49 -2.85 10.52
CA VAL A 89 10.32 -3.77 9.38
C VAL A 89 11.59 -3.94 8.53
N LEU A 90 12.53 -2.99 8.63
CA LEU A 90 13.83 -2.98 7.97
C LEU A 90 14.97 -3.36 8.93
N ALA A 91 14.65 -3.78 10.16
CA ALA A 91 15.66 -4.21 11.13
C ALA A 91 16.49 -5.37 10.57
N GLY A 92 17.82 -5.25 10.66
CA GLY A 92 18.76 -6.23 10.10
C GLY A 92 18.93 -6.18 8.59
N VAL A 93 18.26 -5.27 7.87
CA VAL A 93 18.46 -5.08 6.42
C VAL A 93 19.62 -4.10 6.18
N PRO A 94 20.63 -4.47 5.36
CA PRO A 94 21.70 -3.56 4.95
C PRO A 94 21.13 -2.31 4.28
N GLU A 95 21.73 -1.14 4.54
CA GLU A 95 21.20 0.15 4.04
C GLU A 95 21.03 0.16 2.51
N ALA A 96 22.00 -0.39 1.77
CA ALA A 96 21.97 -0.49 0.32
C ALA A 96 20.80 -1.33 -0.24
N GLU A 97 20.13 -2.13 0.59
CA GLU A 97 19.01 -2.99 0.18
C GLU A 97 17.64 -2.41 0.55
N ARG A 98 17.59 -1.41 1.45
CA ARG A 98 16.34 -0.91 2.04
C ARG A 98 15.42 -0.24 1.04
N ASP A 99 15.97 0.50 0.08
CA ASP A 99 15.17 1.24 -0.91
C ASP A 99 14.27 0.30 -1.71
N ARG A 100 14.77 -0.89 -2.07
CA ARG A 100 14.00 -1.90 -2.79
C ARG A 100 12.83 -2.43 -1.95
N LEU A 101 13.00 -2.56 -0.64
CA LEU A 101 11.95 -3.02 0.27
C LEU A 101 10.91 -1.93 0.51
N ILE A 102 11.34 -0.67 0.67
CA ILE A 102 10.43 0.48 0.76
C ILE A 102 9.61 0.64 -0.52
N GLU A 103 10.23 0.43 -1.68
CA GLU A 103 9.52 0.41 -2.97
C GLU A 103 8.43 -0.69 -2.99
N ALA A 104 8.76 -1.91 -2.53
CA ALA A 104 7.79 -2.99 -2.43
C ALA A 104 6.65 -2.68 -1.44
N MET A 105 6.95 -2.10 -0.27
CA MET A 105 5.94 -1.62 0.68
C MET A 105 5.03 -0.56 0.05
N THR A 106 5.60 0.35 -0.74
CA THR A 106 4.79 1.36 -1.45
C THR A 106 3.87 0.72 -2.48
N ALA A 107 4.33 -0.30 -3.19
CA ALA A 107 3.50 -1.07 -4.12
C ALA A 107 2.37 -1.82 -3.42
N HIS A 108 2.63 -2.35 -2.22
CA HIS A 108 1.60 -2.92 -1.33
C HIS A 108 0.53 -1.86 -1.01
N GLU A 109 0.91 -0.69 -0.50
CA GLU A 109 -0.06 0.37 -0.17
C GLU A 109 -0.83 0.87 -1.40
N LEU A 110 -0.18 0.88 -2.57
CA LEU A 110 -0.82 1.26 -3.82
C LEU A 110 -1.92 0.27 -4.23
N ALA A 111 -1.74 -1.02 -3.93
CA ALA A 111 -2.73 -2.06 -4.23
C ALA A 111 -4.06 -1.81 -3.51
N HIS A 112 -3.98 -1.38 -2.25
CA HIS A 112 -5.14 -0.97 -1.46
C HIS A 112 -5.89 0.18 -2.11
N CYS A 113 -5.15 1.22 -2.55
CA CYS A 113 -5.77 2.33 -3.26
C CYS A 113 -6.38 1.92 -4.60
N TRP A 114 -5.73 1.03 -5.35
CA TRP A 114 -6.26 0.55 -6.63
C TRP A 114 -7.60 -0.17 -6.44
N ARG A 115 -7.68 -1.13 -5.50
CA ARG A 115 -8.95 -1.82 -5.21
C ARG A 115 -10.03 -0.86 -4.71
N TYR A 116 -9.65 0.13 -3.89
CA TYR A 116 -10.58 1.15 -3.41
C TYR A 116 -11.13 2.03 -4.55
N ALA A 117 -10.26 2.51 -5.44
CA ALA A 117 -10.64 3.37 -6.57
C ALA A 117 -11.50 2.62 -7.61
N GLU A 118 -11.27 1.32 -7.79
CA GLU A 118 -12.09 0.44 -8.63
C GLU A 118 -13.43 0.03 -7.98
N GLY A 119 -13.71 0.48 -6.74
CA GLY A 119 -14.92 0.10 -6.01
C GLY A 119 -14.94 -1.37 -5.60
N ALA A 120 -13.78 -2.03 -5.56
CA ALA A 120 -13.61 -3.44 -5.27
C ALA A 120 -13.11 -3.70 -3.83
N TRP A 121 -13.09 -2.69 -2.96
CA TRP A 121 -12.67 -2.82 -1.56
C TRP A 121 -13.51 -3.87 -0.81
N HIS A 122 -12.86 -4.90 -0.25
CA HIS A 122 -13.45 -6.09 0.37
C HIS A 122 -14.28 -6.99 -0.56
N ALA A 123 -14.38 -6.68 -1.87
CA ALA A 123 -15.13 -7.50 -2.82
C ALA A 123 -14.31 -8.73 -3.23
N LEU A 124 -14.95 -9.91 -3.25
CA LEU A 124 -14.35 -11.16 -3.73
C LEU A 124 -14.41 -11.25 -5.27
N PRO A 125 -13.56 -12.08 -5.92
CA PRO A 125 -13.64 -12.30 -7.36
C PRO A 125 -15.03 -12.75 -7.79
N ALA A 126 -15.49 -12.31 -8.96
CA ALA A 126 -16.77 -12.75 -9.52
C ALA A 126 -16.83 -14.29 -9.60
N GLY A 127 -17.95 -14.86 -9.13
CA GLY A 127 -18.17 -16.30 -9.07
C GLY A 127 -17.51 -17.02 -7.88
N PHE A 128 -16.74 -16.31 -7.05
CA PHE A 128 -16.25 -16.87 -5.79
C PHE A 128 -17.41 -16.92 -4.79
N VAL A 129 -17.61 -18.10 -4.21
CA VAL A 129 -18.56 -18.33 -3.11
C VAL A 129 -17.74 -18.74 -1.91
N GLU A 130 -17.85 -17.96 -0.84
CA GLU A 130 -17.25 -18.33 0.43
C GLU A 130 -17.89 -19.61 0.95
N VAL A 131 -17.05 -20.56 1.35
CA VAL A 131 -17.48 -21.86 1.87
C VAL A 131 -17.25 -21.93 3.37
N GLY A 132 -18.12 -22.63 4.07
CA GLY A 132 -18.08 -22.74 5.54
C GLY A 132 -18.97 -21.73 6.25
N GLU A 133 -19.49 -22.11 7.40
CA GLU A 133 -20.31 -21.25 8.26
C GLU A 133 -19.50 -20.87 9.50
N GLU A 134 -19.24 -19.58 9.67
CA GLU A 134 -18.62 -19.06 10.89
C GLU A 134 -19.71 -18.67 11.89
N THR A 135 -19.64 -19.24 13.09
CA THR A 135 -20.60 -18.98 14.18
C THR A 135 -19.87 -18.53 15.44
N ALA A 136 -20.41 -17.53 16.14
CA ALA A 136 -19.99 -17.19 17.50
C ALA A 136 -21.22 -16.88 18.36
N GLN A 137 -21.15 -17.18 19.66
CA GLN A 137 -22.23 -16.85 20.61
C GLN A 137 -22.40 -15.34 20.76
N ASP A 138 -21.31 -14.58 20.66
CA ASP A 138 -21.31 -13.13 20.65
C ASP A 138 -21.28 -12.60 19.21
N PRO A 139 -22.32 -11.88 18.75
CA PRO A 139 -22.34 -11.25 17.43
C PRO A 139 -21.19 -10.29 17.18
N ALA A 140 -20.65 -9.62 18.21
CA ALA A 140 -19.53 -8.71 18.07
C ALA A 140 -18.23 -9.45 17.73
N LEU A 141 -18.02 -10.63 18.32
CA LEU A 141 -16.88 -11.49 17.99
C LEU A 141 -16.99 -12.05 16.58
N LEU A 142 -18.20 -12.43 16.15
CA LEU A 142 -18.43 -12.86 14.77
C LEU A 142 -18.11 -11.74 13.77
N ALA A 143 -18.57 -10.51 14.04
CA ALA A 143 -18.30 -9.35 13.19
C ALA A 143 -16.79 -9.03 13.15
N ALA A 144 -16.10 -9.07 14.28
CA ALA A 144 -14.66 -8.84 14.36
C ALA A 144 -13.86 -9.89 13.57
N SER A 145 -14.25 -11.16 13.65
CA SER A 145 -13.59 -12.23 12.90
C SER A 145 -13.79 -12.09 11.39
N LYS A 146 -15.01 -11.73 10.95
CA LYS A 146 -15.29 -11.40 9.54
C LYS A 146 -14.44 -10.25 9.02
N ALA A 147 -14.41 -9.13 9.76
CA ALA A 147 -13.55 -8.00 9.42
C ALA A 147 -12.06 -8.42 9.34
N MET A 148 -11.60 -9.28 10.25
CA MET A 148 -10.23 -9.78 10.23
C MET A 148 -9.91 -10.61 8.99
N ARG A 149 -10.84 -11.49 8.56
CA ARG A 149 -10.70 -12.23 7.29
C ARG A 149 -10.71 -11.29 6.09
N GLU A 150 -11.64 -10.35 6.04
CA GLU A 150 -11.76 -9.38 4.95
C GLU A 150 -10.48 -8.57 4.80
N THR A 151 -9.94 -8.04 5.91
CA THR A 151 -8.64 -7.36 5.89
C THR A 151 -7.51 -8.29 5.48
N ARG A 152 -7.47 -9.54 5.97
CA ARG A 152 -6.43 -10.51 5.58
C ARG A 152 -6.40 -10.78 4.08
N ARG A 153 -7.57 -10.84 3.45
CA ARG A 153 -7.68 -11.03 2.00
C ARG A 153 -7.21 -9.81 1.21
N GLU A 154 -7.47 -8.60 1.71
CA GLU A 154 -6.94 -7.35 1.14
C GLU A 154 -5.41 -7.29 1.27
N GLU A 155 -4.87 -7.60 2.46
CA GLU A 155 -3.43 -7.67 2.72
C GLU A 155 -2.75 -8.72 1.83
N GLY A 156 -3.39 -9.88 1.63
CA GLY A 156 -2.90 -10.93 0.74
C GLY A 156 -2.82 -10.48 -0.72
N PHE A 157 -3.82 -9.76 -1.21
CA PHE A 157 -3.76 -9.15 -2.54
C PHE A 157 -2.63 -8.12 -2.64
N ALA A 158 -2.50 -7.24 -1.64
CA ALA A 158 -1.49 -6.19 -1.63
C ALA A 158 -0.06 -6.74 -1.59
N ASP A 159 0.19 -7.82 -0.84
CA ASP A 159 1.47 -8.53 -0.86
C ASP A 159 1.80 -9.12 -2.23
N LEU A 160 0.81 -9.71 -2.91
CA LEU A 160 1.01 -10.23 -4.27
C LEU A 160 1.30 -9.12 -5.28
N VAL A 161 0.63 -7.97 -5.16
CA VAL A 161 0.90 -6.81 -6.02
C VAL A 161 2.30 -6.26 -5.79
N ALA A 162 2.78 -6.20 -4.54
CA ALA A 162 4.14 -5.81 -4.24
C ALA A 162 5.16 -6.73 -4.91
N LEU A 163 4.94 -8.05 -4.83
CA LEU A 163 5.80 -9.04 -5.49
C LEU A 163 5.70 -8.95 -7.01
N ALA A 164 4.51 -8.75 -7.58
CA ALA A 164 4.31 -8.60 -9.01
C ALA A 164 4.99 -7.34 -9.54
N TRP A 165 4.95 -6.25 -8.77
CA TRP A 165 5.68 -5.03 -9.07
C TRP A 165 7.18 -5.30 -9.17
N ILE A 166 7.77 -5.95 -8.15
CA ILE A 166 9.19 -6.28 -8.15
C ILE A 166 9.56 -7.23 -9.30
N GLN A 167 8.76 -8.26 -9.56
CA GLN A 167 8.99 -9.19 -10.66
C GLN A 167 9.05 -8.46 -12.00
N ARG A 168 8.20 -7.45 -12.19
CA ARG A 168 8.14 -6.65 -13.42
C ARG A 168 9.27 -5.63 -13.51
N SER A 169 9.52 -4.89 -12.45
CA SER A 169 10.42 -3.72 -12.49
C SER A 169 11.88 -4.11 -12.25
N GLN A 170 12.13 -5.13 -11.43
CA GLN A 170 13.42 -5.49 -10.85
C GLN A 170 13.52 -7.00 -10.59
N PRO A 171 13.34 -7.85 -11.63
CA PRO A 171 13.27 -9.30 -11.47
C PRO A 171 14.51 -9.90 -10.77
N GLN A 172 15.68 -9.28 -10.93
CA GLN A 172 16.92 -9.71 -10.26
C GLN A 172 16.87 -9.59 -8.73
N ASP A 173 15.98 -8.75 -8.20
CA ASP A 173 15.79 -8.55 -6.76
C ASP A 173 14.65 -9.40 -6.19
N TYR A 174 13.89 -10.10 -7.03
CA TYR A 174 12.67 -10.81 -6.65
C TYR A 174 12.87 -11.76 -5.48
N ALA A 175 13.81 -12.70 -5.60
CA ALA A 175 14.08 -13.70 -4.57
C ALA A 175 14.45 -13.06 -3.21
N ARG A 176 15.15 -11.91 -3.24
CA ARG A 176 15.53 -11.18 -2.03
C ARG A 176 14.31 -10.53 -1.37
N VAL A 177 13.48 -9.82 -2.15
CA VAL A 177 12.26 -9.18 -1.63
C VAL A 177 11.25 -10.21 -1.14
N HIS A 178 11.04 -11.28 -1.91
CA HIS A 178 10.19 -12.40 -1.51
C HIS A 178 10.65 -13.03 -0.20
N GLY A 179 11.95 -13.28 -0.07
CA GLY A 179 12.53 -13.82 1.17
C GLY A 179 12.37 -12.89 2.37
N TRP A 180 12.51 -11.57 2.17
CA TRP A 180 12.22 -10.59 3.22
C TRP A 180 10.74 -10.58 3.61
N LEU A 181 9.82 -10.49 2.64
CA LEU A 181 8.39 -10.45 2.90
C LEU A 181 7.92 -11.75 3.58
N SER A 182 8.45 -12.90 3.15
CA SER A 182 8.21 -14.20 3.80
C SER A 182 8.62 -14.20 5.27
N ARG A 183 9.75 -13.58 5.63
CA ARG A 183 10.16 -13.43 7.04
C ARG A 183 9.26 -12.46 7.80
N VAL A 184 8.90 -11.32 7.20
CA VAL A 184 7.99 -10.34 7.82
C VAL A 184 6.66 -11.02 8.18
N ARG A 185 6.03 -11.71 7.22
CA ARG A 185 4.77 -12.43 7.44
C ARG A 185 4.95 -13.67 8.31
N GLY A 186 6.14 -14.27 8.34
CA GLY A 186 6.51 -15.38 9.22
C GLY A 186 6.55 -15.01 10.71
N HIS A 187 6.81 -13.74 11.06
CA HIS A 187 6.82 -13.26 12.45
C HIS A 187 5.42 -12.89 12.98
N VAL A 188 4.39 -12.95 12.14
CA VAL A 188 3.00 -12.70 12.58
C VAL A 188 2.58 -13.83 13.54
N ALA A 189 2.45 -13.48 14.82
CA ALA A 189 2.24 -14.45 15.90
C ALA A 189 0.85 -15.09 15.88
N VAL A 190 -0.17 -14.35 15.47
CA VAL A 190 -1.56 -14.79 15.51
C VAL A 190 -1.97 -15.33 14.15
N ALA A 191 -2.22 -16.64 14.09
CA ALA A 191 -2.76 -17.28 12.90
C ALA A 191 -4.11 -16.67 12.52
N ARG A 192 -4.37 -16.52 11.21
CA ARG A 192 -5.57 -15.90 10.63
C ARG A 192 -5.79 -14.44 11.04
N SER A 193 -4.81 -13.76 11.65
CA SER A 193 -4.87 -12.31 11.84
C SER A 193 -4.85 -11.55 10.52
N SER A 194 -5.16 -10.26 10.54
CA SER A 194 -5.21 -9.42 9.33
C SER A 194 -3.91 -9.46 8.50
N HIS A 195 -2.75 -9.61 9.14
CA HIS A 195 -1.46 -9.65 8.45
C HIS A 195 -0.93 -11.08 8.23
N ASP A 196 -1.71 -12.12 8.54
CA ASP A 196 -1.33 -13.50 8.28
C ASP A 196 -1.54 -13.87 6.80
N THR A 197 -0.72 -13.31 5.92
CA THR A 197 -0.82 -13.50 4.46
C THR A 197 0.08 -14.62 3.95
N ARG A 198 0.58 -15.49 4.84
CA ARG A 198 1.61 -16.49 4.52
C ARG A 198 1.19 -17.44 3.38
N VAL A 199 -0.11 -17.71 3.23
CA VAL A 199 -0.65 -18.52 2.12
C VAL A 199 -0.30 -17.90 0.77
N TRP A 200 -0.64 -16.62 0.55
CA TRP A 200 -0.38 -15.93 -0.71
C TRP A 200 1.10 -15.72 -0.98
N VAL A 201 1.89 -15.35 0.05
CA VAL A 201 3.34 -15.17 -0.12
C VAL A 201 4.03 -16.46 -0.54
N ARG A 202 3.58 -17.63 -0.04
CA ARG A 202 4.12 -18.94 -0.48
C ARG A 202 3.77 -19.24 -1.95
N LEU A 203 2.55 -18.93 -2.39
CA LEU A 203 2.12 -19.16 -3.78
C LEU A 203 2.96 -18.39 -4.79
N ALA A 204 3.49 -17.23 -4.38
CA ALA A 204 4.37 -16.41 -5.21
C ALA A 204 5.85 -16.82 -5.15
N GLY A 205 6.21 -18.00 -4.64
CA GLY A 205 7.59 -18.39 -4.32
C GLY A 205 8.68 -18.02 -5.35
N ASP A 206 8.48 -18.36 -6.62
CA ASP A 206 9.47 -18.14 -7.69
C ASP A 206 9.14 -16.97 -8.62
N GLY A 207 8.02 -16.28 -8.39
CA GLY A 207 7.55 -15.15 -9.19
C GLY A 207 7.10 -15.50 -10.61
N SER A 208 7.15 -16.78 -11.02
CA SER A 208 6.82 -17.19 -12.39
C SER A 208 5.38 -16.86 -12.77
N ALA A 209 4.44 -17.12 -11.84
CA ALA A 209 3.03 -16.78 -12.00
C ALA A 209 2.75 -15.26 -12.03
N LEU A 210 3.71 -14.43 -11.64
CA LEU A 210 3.61 -12.97 -11.64
C LEU A 210 4.30 -12.30 -12.84
N GLY A 211 5.00 -13.06 -13.69
CA GLY A 211 5.77 -12.55 -14.84
C GLY A 211 4.97 -12.29 -16.12
N GLY A 212 3.64 -12.33 -16.07
CA GLY A 212 2.76 -12.19 -17.24
C GLY A 212 2.71 -10.77 -17.84
N ALA A 213 2.18 -10.67 -19.06
CA ALA A 213 1.85 -9.38 -19.66
C ALA A 213 0.65 -8.75 -18.93
N GLY A 214 0.80 -7.53 -18.40
CA GLY A 214 -0.26 -6.82 -17.70
C GLY A 214 0.24 -5.85 -16.64
N THR A 215 -0.70 -5.32 -15.88
CA THR A 215 -0.42 -4.54 -14.67
C THR A 215 -0.08 -5.47 -13.49
N PRO A 216 0.64 -4.98 -12.46
CA PRO A 216 0.88 -5.76 -11.24
C PRO A 216 -0.42 -6.24 -10.57
N PHE A 217 -1.50 -5.46 -10.69
CA PHE A 217 -2.82 -5.78 -10.15
C PHE A 217 -3.45 -7.00 -10.84
N GLU A 218 -3.37 -7.05 -12.17
CA GLU A 218 -3.86 -8.18 -12.96
C GLU A 218 -3.02 -9.43 -12.73
N ALA A 219 -1.69 -9.29 -12.65
CA ALA A 219 -0.78 -10.39 -12.36
C ALA A 219 -1.05 -11.04 -10.99
N ALA A 220 -1.40 -10.24 -9.98
CA ALA A 220 -1.74 -10.72 -8.65
C ALA A 220 -3.08 -11.49 -8.59
N ALA A 221 -4.03 -11.19 -9.49
CA ALA A 221 -5.41 -11.67 -9.38
C ALA A 221 -5.54 -13.22 -9.42
N GLY A 222 -4.70 -13.90 -10.20
CA GLY A 222 -4.68 -15.36 -10.28
C GLY A 222 -4.30 -16.00 -8.94
N LEU A 223 -3.11 -15.66 -8.43
CA LEU A 223 -2.62 -16.17 -7.15
C LEU A 223 -3.49 -15.73 -5.97
N TRP A 224 -4.12 -14.56 -6.06
CA TRP A 224 -5.05 -14.11 -5.02
C TRP A 224 -6.24 -15.04 -4.92
N ARG A 225 -6.86 -15.41 -6.05
CA ARG A 225 -7.94 -16.41 -6.11
C ARG A 225 -7.51 -17.76 -5.57
N ASP A 226 -6.32 -18.23 -5.95
CA ASP A 226 -5.81 -19.51 -5.48
C ASP A 226 -5.58 -19.53 -3.97
N GLY A 227 -5.13 -18.42 -3.40
CA GLY A 227 -4.96 -18.28 -1.95
C GLY A 227 -6.29 -18.16 -1.21
N LEU A 228 -7.34 -17.57 -1.79
CA LEU A 228 -8.68 -17.57 -1.19
C LEU A 228 -9.20 -19.00 -0.98
N LEU A 229 -8.88 -19.94 -1.88
CA LEU A 229 -9.25 -21.35 -1.76
C LEU A 229 -8.44 -22.12 -0.71
N GLN A 230 -7.33 -21.57 -0.23
CA GLN A 230 -6.40 -22.22 0.71
C GLN A 230 -6.36 -21.54 2.09
N ASP A 231 -6.92 -20.33 2.20
CA ASP A 231 -6.97 -19.52 3.43
C ASP A 231 -8.21 -19.81 4.31
N ASP A 232 -9.19 -20.53 3.76
CA ASP A 232 -10.43 -20.90 4.46
C ASP A 232 -10.21 -22.02 5.50
#